data_AF-A0A3G8WJ40-F1
#
_entry.id   AF-A0A3G8WJ40-F1
#
_cell.length_a   1.000
_cell.length_b   1.000
_cell.length_c   1.000
_cell.angle_alpha   90.00
_cell.angle_beta   90.00
_cell.angle_gamma   90.00
#
_symmetry.space_group_name_H-M   'P 1'
#
loop_
_entity.id
_entity.type
_entity.pdbx_description
1 polymer ?
#
loop_
_entity_poly.entity_id
_entity_poly.type
_entity_poly.pdbx_seq_one_letter_code
_entity_poly.pdbx_strand_id
1 'polypeptide(L)'
;MVALPETFSKKNSLNWRSKYWWLNFINRVGIYISPYLDSNRSYGNSFITRFYLNYEKKDHLPNTVKQLKKIWENQDILLIEGRYSRLGIGNDLFDEVKSLQRVLCPEKDAFSKYSEIMAAAKSFGRHRLILLALGPTATVLAYDLALEDYWVIDIGHVDLEYMWYLRGAKEKTPVDGSLVNESEKQLSLEIPEQYKNKYFSSIIKEI
;
A
#
# COMPACT_ATOMS: atom_id res chain seq x y z
N MET A 1 -7.45 11.20 -7.39
CA MET A 1 -8.32 11.22 -6.18
C MET A 1 -7.44 11.40 -4.95
N VAL A 2 -7.86 12.17 -3.95
CA VAL A 2 -7.14 12.30 -2.66
C VAL A 2 -7.93 11.56 -1.60
N ALA A 3 -7.26 10.82 -0.72
CA ALA A 3 -7.89 10.01 0.32
C ALA A 3 -7.47 10.46 1.72
N LEU A 4 -8.41 10.41 2.67
CA LEU A 4 -8.17 10.67 4.08
C LEU A 4 -8.54 9.43 4.90
N PRO A 5 -7.97 9.27 6.12
CA PRO A 5 -8.39 8.22 7.04
C PRO A 5 -9.90 8.27 7.32
N GLU A 6 -10.55 7.11 7.38
CA GLU A 6 -11.98 7.03 7.72
C GLU A 6 -12.31 7.65 9.08
N THR A 7 -11.32 7.81 9.96
CA THR A 7 -11.48 8.41 11.29
C THR A 7 -11.83 9.88 11.30
N PHE A 8 -11.67 10.58 10.16
CA PHE A 8 -12.22 11.93 10.00
C PHE A 8 -13.75 11.91 9.82
N SER A 9 -14.34 10.75 9.53
CA SER A 9 -15.80 10.53 9.55
C SER A 9 -16.26 10.11 10.95
N LYS A 10 -17.40 10.68 11.38
CA LYS A 10 -18.11 10.29 12.60
C LYS A 10 -18.61 8.84 12.58
N LYS A 11 -18.81 8.28 11.38
CA LYS A 11 -19.25 6.90 11.18
C LYS A 11 -18.03 6.06 10.78
N ASN A 12 -17.51 5.26 11.71
CA ASN A 12 -16.49 4.26 11.44
C ASN A 12 -16.69 3.02 12.35
N SER A 13 -16.35 1.84 11.84
CA SER A 13 -16.50 0.54 12.52
C SER A 13 -15.19 0.02 13.11
N LEU A 14 -14.30 0.95 13.49
CA LEU A 14 -12.98 0.63 14.00
C LEU A 14 -13.03 0.11 15.44
N ASN A 15 -12.05 -0.73 15.80
CA ASN A 15 -11.86 -1.19 17.16
C ASN A 15 -11.43 -0.04 18.09
N TRP A 16 -11.59 -0.25 19.40
CA TRP A 16 -11.36 0.80 20.40
C TRP A 16 -9.91 1.30 20.41
N ARG A 17 -8.91 0.43 20.18
CA ARG A 17 -7.49 0.80 20.14
C ARG A 17 -7.21 1.77 19.00
N SER A 18 -7.75 1.46 17.82
CA SER A 18 -7.63 2.29 16.62
C SER A 18 -8.33 3.64 16.82
N LYS A 19 -9.56 3.63 17.35
CA LYS A 19 -10.30 4.86 17.69
C LYS A 19 -9.51 5.74 18.65
N TYR A 20 -8.98 5.17 19.73
CA TYR A 20 -8.20 5.90 20.72
C TYR A 20 -6.95 6.53 20.11
N TRP A 21 -6.18 5.77 19.31
CA TRP A 21 -4.99 6.30 18.64
C TRP A 21 -5.33 7.47 17.70
N TRP A 22 -6.37 7.33 16.88
CA TRP A 22 -6.76 8.35 15.92
C TRP A 22 -7.34 9.60 16.57
N LEU A 23 -8.10 9.47 17.66
CA LEU A 23 -8.55 10.63 18.44
C LEU A 23 -7.35 11.42 18.99
N ASN A 24 -6.33 10.73 19.51
CA ASN A 24 -5.09 11.40 19.95
C ASN A 24 -4.36 12.08 18.79
N PHE A 25 -4.27 11.41 17.62
CA PHE A 25 -3.67 12.00 16.42
C PHE A 25 -4.43 13.26 15.99
N ILE A 26 -5.75 13.21 15.88
CA ILE A 26 -6.59 14.35 15.47
C ILE A 26 -6.46 15.50 16.48
N ASN A 27 -6.48 15.22 17.78
CA ASN A 27 -6.35 16.27 18.79
C ASN A 27 -4.98 16.96 18.78
N ARG A 28 -3.91 16.25 18.41
CA ARG A 28 -2.54 16.79 18.39
C ARG A 28 -2.16 17.40 17.05
N VAL A 29 -2.49 16.71 15.96
CA VAL A 29 -2.04 17.01 14.59
C VAL A 29 -3.14 17.70 13.77
N GLY A 30 -4.41 17.48 14.12
CA GLY A 30 -5.58 17.97 13.38
C GLY A 30 -5.55 19.47 13.13
N ILE A 31 -5.14 20.27 14.12
CA ILE A 31 -5.04 21.73 13.97
C ILE A 31 -4.03 22.17 12.91
N TYR A 32 -2.96 21.41 12.72
CA TYR A 32 -1.92 21.70 11.73
C TYR A 32 -2.33 21.29 10.32
N ILE A 33 -3.14 20.23 10.19
CA ILE A 33 -3.57 19.72 8.88
C ILE A 33 -4.87 20.36 8.40
N SER A 34 -5.75 20.81 9.30
CA SER A 34 -7.07 21.36 8.98
C SER A 34 -7.05 22.50 7.96
N PRO A 35 -6.08 23.43 7.96
CA PRO A 35 -6.02 24.49 6.95
C PRO A 35 -5.82 23.99 5.52
N TYR A 36 -5.32 22.76 5.35
CA TYR A 36 -5.10 22.13 4.05
C TYR A 36 -6.25 21.21 3.61
N LEU A 37 -7.29 21.08 4.44
CA LEU A 37 -8.47 20.27 4.13
C LEU A 37 -9.61 21.16 3.66
N ASP A 38 -10.25 20.77 2.57
CA ASP A 38 -11.42 21.44 2.01
C ASP A 38 -12.69 20.68 2.43
N SER A 39 -13.50 21.31 3.28
CA SER A 39 -14.75 20.71 3.78
C SER A 39 -15.81 20.50 2.71
N ASN A 40 -15.69 21.15 1.55
CA ASN A 40 -16.61 20.98 0.42
C ASN A 40 -16.16 19.87 -0.54
N ARG A 41 -14.98 19.29 -0.31
CA ARG A 41 -14.43 18.22 -1.14
C ARG A 41 -14.79 16.84 -0.59
N SER A 42 -15.16 15.95 -1.49
CA SER A 42 -15.24 14.51 -1.17
C SER A 42 -13.85 13.87 -1.27
N TYR A 43 -13.43 13.21 -0.19
CA TYR A 43 -12.18 12.46 -0.11
C TYR A 43 -12.45 10.96 -0.19
N GLY A 44 -11.54 10.21 -0.79
CA GLY A 44 -11.53 8.75 -0.68
C GLY A 44 -11.16 8.28 0.72
N ASN A 45 -11.32 6.98 0.99
CA ASN A 45 -10.91 6.37 2.26
C ASN A 45 -9.49 5.79 2.13
N SER A 46 -8.52 6.34 2.86
CA SER A 46 -7.14 5.83 2.82
C SER A 46 -7.01 4.43 3.44
N PHE A 47 -8.00 3.97 4.21
CA PHE A 47 -8.02 2.61 4.77
C PHE A 47 -8.39 1.53 3.75
N ILE A 48 -8.55 1.88 2.48
CA ILE A 48 -8.56 0.90 1.39
C ILE A 48 -7.28 0.02 1.40
N THR A 49 -6.17 0.52 1.95
CA THR A 49 -4.93 -0.24 2.16
C THR A 49 -4.78 -0.80 3.59
N ARG A 50 -5.76 -0.56 4.47
CA ARG A 50 -5.78 -0.90 5.91
C ARG A 50 -7.10 -1.53 6.34
N PHE A 51 -7.63 -2.41 5.50
CA PHE A 51 -9.03 -2.85 5.55
C PHE A 51 -9.33 -3.93 6.60
N TYR A 52 -8.32 -4.53 7.27
CA TYR A 52 -8.51 -5.71 8.11
C TYR A 52 -8.37 -5.46 9.62
N LEU A 53 -7.15 -5.27 10.14
CA LEU A 53 -6.91 -5.36 11.58
C LEU A 53 -7.57 -4.24 12.40
N ASN A 54 -7.78 -3.08 11.80
CA ASN A 54 -8.31 -1.91 12.50
C ASN A 54 -9.82 -1.99 12.79
N TYR A 55 -10.54 -2.95 12.18
CA TYR A 55 -11.99 -3.04 12.24
C TYR A 55 -12.49 -4.00 13.31
N GLU A 56 -13.58 -3.63 13.98
CA GLU A 56 -14.27 -4.45 14.97
C GLU A 56 -15.12 -5.54 14.30
N LYS A 57 -15.93 -5.15 13.32
CA LYS A 57 -16.69 -6.06 12.45
C LYS A 57 -15.95 -6.25 11.14
N LYS A 58 -16.05 -7.46 10.58
CA LYS A 58 -15.25 -7.92 9.44
C LYS A 58 -16.11 -8.36 8.25
N ASP A 59 -17.39 -7.99 8.26
CA ASP A 59 -18.38 -8.37 7.25
C ASP A 59 -18.06 -7.75 5.87
N HIS A 60 -17.33 -6.62 5.84
CA HIS A 60 -16.93 -5.94 4.61
C HIS A 60 -15.76 -6.60 3.88
N LEU A 61 -14.99 -7.48 4.53
CA LEU A 61 -13.72 -7.97 4.01
C LEU A 61 -13.86 -8.74 2.68
N PRO A 62 -14.81 -9.68 2.52
CA PRO A 62 -14.88 -10.46 1.27
C PRO A 62 -15.14 -9.56 0.06
N ASN A 63 -16.06 -8.59 0.21
CA ASN A 63 -16.32 -7.63 -0.85
C ASN A 63 -15.14 -6.69 -1.06
N THR A 64 -14.48 -6.22 0.01
CA THR A 64 -13.32 -5.32 -0.11
C THR A 64 -12.18 -5.97 -0.88
N VAL A 65 -11.81 -7.20 -0.53
CA VAL A 65 -10.78 -7.98 -1.24
C VAL A 65 -11.17 -8.19 -2.70
N LYS A 66 -12.43 -8.57 -2.97
CA LYS A 66 -12.93 -8.75 -4.34
C LYS A 66 -12.81 -7.47 -5.16
N GLN A 67 -13.24 -6.33 -4.61
CA GLN A 67 -13.18 -5.04 -5.32
C GLN A 67 -11.73 -4.57 -5.51
N LEU A 68 -10.85 -4.80 -4.54
CA LEU A 68 -9.42 -4.51 -4.67
C LEU A 68 -8.79 -5.28 -5.83
N LYS A 69 -8.98 -6.61 -5.87
CA LYS A 69 -8.43 -7.44 -6.96
C LYS A 69 -8.95 -7.01 -8.33
N LYS A 70 -10.20 -6.59 -8.42
CA LYS A 70 -10.81 -6.07 -9.65
C LYS A 70 -10.13 -4.82 -10.21
N ILE A 71 -9.44 -4.02 -9.38
CA ILE A 71 -8.74 -2.81 -9.85
C ILE A 71 -7.61 -3.17 -10.82
N TRP A 72 -6.88 -4.26 -10.53
CA TRP A 72 -5.72 -4.70 -11.30
C TRP A 72 -5.97 -5.98 -12.10
N GLU A 73 -7.20 -6.50 -12.09
CA GLU A 73 -7.63 -7.64 -12.90
C GLU A 73 -7.36 -7.36 -14.40
N ASN A 74 -6.69 -8.30 -15.07
CA ASN A 74 -6.29 -8.23 -16.47
C ASN A 74 -5.47 -6.98 -16.86
N GLN A 75 -4.83 -6.30 -15.90
CA GLN A 75 -3.97 -5.14 -16.15
C GLN A 75 -2.50 -5.54 -16.25
N ASP A 76 -1.74 -4.81 -17.08
CA ASP A 76 -0.27 -4.83 -17.05
C ASP A 76 0.20 -3.91 -15.90
N ILE A 77 0.91 -4.47 -14.91
CA ILE A 77 1.26 -3.77 -13.67
C ILE A 77 2.74 -3.40 -13.63
N LEU A 78 3.01 -2.14 -13.28
CA LEU A 78 4.31 -1.72 -12.75
C LEU A 78 4.18 -1.48 -11.26
N LEU A 79 4.80 -2.33 -10.45
CA LEU A 79 4.86 -2.18 -9.01
C LEU A 79 6.16 -1.46 -8.61
N ILE A 80 6.05 -0.35 -7.89
CA ILE A 80 7.18 0.42 -7.37
C ILE A 80 7.11 0.36 -5.85
N GLU A 81 8.04 -0.36 -5.24
CA GLU A 81 7.99 -0.72 -3.83
C GLU A 81 9.38 -0.73 -3.18
N GLY A 82 9.42 -0.74 -1.85
CA GLY A 82 10.66 -0.95 -1.12
C GLY A 82 11.21 -2.36 -1.32
N ARG A 83 12.54 -2.51 -1.30
CA ARG A 83 13.27 -3.78 -1.49
C ARG A 83 12.75 -4.96 -0.66
N TYR A 84 12.24 -4.68 0.53
CA TYR A 84 11.73 -5.68 1.47
C TYR A 84 10.20 -5.66 1.62
N SER A 85 9.47 -4.87 0.81
CA SER A 85 8.00 -4.84 0.84
C SER A 85 7.42 -6.13 0.23
N ARG A 86 7.91 -6.53 -0.95
CA ARG A 86 7.63 -7.80 -1.64
C ARG A 86 6.14 -8.10 -1.79
N LEU A 87 5.34 -7.10 -2.17
CA LEU A 87 3.89 -7.22 -2.24
C LEU A 87 3.48 -8.37 -3.19
N GLY A 88 2.54 -9.22 -2.79
CA GLY A 88 2.03 -10.34 -3.59
C GLY A 88 2.88 -11.60 -3.55
N ILE A 89 3.99 -11.61 -2.81
CA ILE A 89 4.82 -12.80 -2.68
C ILE A 89 4.26 -13.69 -1.58
N GLY A 90 3.96 -14.94 -1.94
CA GLY A 90 3.37 -15.92 -1.02
C GLY A 90 1.87 -15.75 -0.77
N ASN A 91 1.17 -15.00 -1.62
CA ASN A 91 -0.29 -14.91 -1.65
C ASN A 91 -0.80 -14.69 -3.08
N ASP A 92 -2.12 -14.59 -3.23
CA ASP A 92 -2.85 -14.50 -4.49
C ASP A 92 -3.40 -13.08 -4.78
N LEU A 93 -2.84 -12.03 -4.15
CA LEU A 93 -3.33 -10.65 -4.29
C LEU A 93 -3.28 -10.16 -5.75
N PHE A 94 -2.27 -10.59 -6.51
CA PHE A 94 -2.04 -10.19 -7.89
C PHE A 94 -2.06 -11.37 -8.88
N ASP A 95 -2.73 -12.48 -8.57
CA ASP A 95 -2.73 -13.64 -9.47
C ASP A 95 -3.55 -13.42 -10.76
N GLU A 96 -4.53 -12.51 -10.74
CA GLU A 96 -5.38 -12.20 -11.90
C GLU A 96 -4.91 -10.99 -12.71
N VAL A 97 -3.69 -10.51 -12.47
CA VAL A 97 -3.08 -9.47 -13.32
C VAL A 97 -2.62 -10.07 -14.66
N LYS A 98 -2.56 -9.26 -15.71
CA LYS A 98 -2.07 -9.72 -17.02
C LYS A 98 -0.55 -9.89 -17.03
N SER A 99 0.17 -8.95 -16.41
CA SER A 99 1.61 -9.05 -16.16
C SER A 99 2.01 -8.20 -14.96
N LEU A 100 3.12 -8.52 -14.30
CA LEU A 100 3.64 -7.75 -13.17
C LEU A 100 5.15 -7.62 -13.28
N GLN A 101 5.63 -6.38 -13.28
CA GLN A 101 7.05 -6.03 -13.20
C GLN A 101 7.30 -5.08 -12.02
N ARG A 102 8.52 -5.12 -11.47
CA ARG A 102 8.90 -4.41 -10.25
C ARG A 102 10.08 -3.47 -10.46
N VAL A 103 9.95 -2.27 -9.91
CA VAL A 103 11.09 -1.37 -9.62
C VAL A 103 11.29 -1.40 -8.12
N LEU A 104 12.43 -1.94 -7.68
CA LEU A 104 12.80 -1.95 -6.27
C LEU A 104 13.47 -0.64 -5.90
N CYS A 105 13.02 -0.06 -4.81
CA CYS A 105 13.52 1.18 -4.24
C CYS A 105 14.06 0.94 -2.82
N PRO A 106 14.76 1.92 -2.23
CA PRO A 106 15.20 1.83 -0.83
C PRO A 106 14.02 1.55 0.12
N GLU A 107 14.23 0.68 1.11
CA GLU A 107 13.23 0.36 2.13
C GLU A 107 12.99 1.51 3.12
N LYS A 108 13.94 2.44 3.20
CA LYS A 108 13.91 3.66 4.02
C LYS A 108 14.45 4.83 3.21
N ASP A 109 13.93 6.02 3.48
CA ASP A 109 14.35 7.26 2.84
C ASP A 109 14.38 7.20 1.29
N ALA A 110 13.38 6.54 0.70
CA ALA A 110 13.25 6.45 -0.76
C ALA A 110 13.13 7.83 -1.42
N PHE A 111 12.70 8.86 -0.67
CA PHE A 111 12.62 10.23 -1.18
C PHE A 111 13.99 10.80 -1.57
N SER A 112 15.08 10.36 -0.92
CA SER A 112 16.45 10.72 -1.34
C SER A 112 16.79 10.30 -2.77
N LYS A 113 16.04 9.34 -3.35
CA LYS A 113 16.17 8.83 -4.71
C LYS A 113 15.02 9.24 -5.63
N TYR A 114 14.23 10.25 -5.25
CA TYR A 114 12.99 10.63 -5.93
C TYR A 114 13.14 10.78 -7.44
N SER A 115 14.16 11.53 -7.91
CA SER A 115 14.38 11.77 -9.34
C SER A 115 14.66 10.48 -10.12
N GLU A 116 15.39 9.53 -9.53
CA GLU A 116 15.68 8.25 -10.16
C GLU A 116 14.43 7.36 -10.22
N ILE A 117 13.65 7.34 -9.13
CA ILE A 117 12.38 6.60 -9.06
C ILE A 117 11.38 7.15 -10.07
N MET A 118 11.27 8.48 -10.17
CA MET A 118 10.43 9.16 -11.16
C MET A 118 10.85 8.80 -12.59
N ALA A 119 12.16 8.82 -12.89
CA ALA A 119 12.66 8.45 -14.21
C ALA A 119 12.34 6.97 -14.55
N ALA A 120 12.50 6.07 -13.59
CA ALA A 120 12.14 4.66 -13.76
C ALA A 120 10.63 4.47 -13.97
N ALA A 121 9.80 5.14 -13.17
CA ALA A 121 8.35 5.11 -13.31
C ALA A 121 7.90 5.55 -14.72
N LYS A 122 8.48 6.63 -15.24
CA LYS A 122 8.17 7.12 -16.59
C LYS A 122 8.62 6.16 -17.69
N SER A 123 9.82 5.58 -17.53
CA SER A 123 10.43 4.68 -18.50
C SER A 123 9.66 3.35 -18.62
N PHE A 124 9.18 2.82 -17.49
CA PHE A 124 8.59 1.48 -17.43
C PHE A 124 7.07 1.48 -17.21
N GLY A 125 6.45 2.62 -16.93
CA GLY A 125 5.05 2.71 -16.51
C GLY A 125 4.06 3.08 -17.60
N ARG A 126 4.54 3.38 -18.82
CA ARG A 126 3.65 3.77 -19.92
C ARG A 126 2.71 2.62 -20.30
N HIS A 127 1.43 2.92 -20.47
CA HIS A 127 0.36 1.94 -20.75
C HIS A 127 0.17 0.85 -19.68
N ARG A 128 0.64 1.10 -18.45
CA ARG A 128 0.50 0.19 -17.31
C ARG A 128 -0.24 0.90 -16.19
N LEU A 129 -0.87 0.10 -15.34
CA LEU A 129 -1.29 0.58 -14.02
C LEU A 129 -0.07 0.57 -13.11
N ILE A 130 0.29 1.74 -12.58
CA ILE A 130 1.40 1.88 -11.63
C ILE A 130 0.84 1.75 -10.22
N LEU A 131 1.37 0.79 -9.46
CA LEU A 131 1.04 0.58 -8.06
C LEU A 131 2.25 0.99 -7.20
N LEU A 132 2.01 1.83 -6.19
CA LEU A 132 3.07 2.35 -5.33
C LEU A 132 2.93 1.83 -3.89
N ALA A 133 4.03 1.37 -3.31
CA ALA A 133 4.11 0.97 -1.90
C ALA A 133 5.42 1.51 -1.30
N LEU A 134 5.50 2.84 -1.17
CA LEU A 134 6.76 3.54 -0.88
C LEU A 134 6.62 4.67 0.16
N GLY A 135 5.69 4.51 1.10
CA GLY A 135 5.46 5.47 2.18
C GLY A 135 5.16 6.88 1.66
N PRO A 136 5.65 7.95 2.31
CA PRO A 136 5.40 9.32 1.87
C PRO A 136 5.84 9.62 0.43
N THR A 137 6.90 8.96 -0.05
CA THR A 137 7.38 9.08 -1.43
C THR A 137 6.31 8.69 -2.44
N ALA A 138 5.50 7.66 -2.14
CA ALA A 138 4.42 7.21 -3.01
C ALA A 138 3.36 8.30 -3.23
N THR A 139 3.01 9.07 -2.20
CA THR A 139 2.00 10.13 -2.30
C THR A 139 2.46 11.26 -3.23
N VAL A 140 3.71 11.71 -3.10
CA VAL A 140 4.26 12.76 -3.98
C VAL A 140 4.42 12.25 -5.40
N LEU A 141 4.96 11.04 -5.55
CA LEU A 141 5.17 10.39 -6.85
C LEU A 141 3.86 10.16 -7.61
N ALA A 142 2.80 9.73 -6.91
CA ALA A 142 1.48 9.54 -7.51
C ALA A 142 0.91 10.86 -8.04
N TYR A 143 1.10 11.97 -7.32
CA TYR A 143 0.63 13.28 -7.75
C TYR A 143 1.34 13.73 -9.02
N ASP A 144 2.69 13.72 -9.02
CA ASP A 144 3.48 14.18 -10.16
C ASP A 144 3.25 13.29 -11.40
N LEU A 145 3.19 11.96 -11.24
CA LEU A 145 2.89 11.05 -12.34
C LEU A 145 1.46 11.24 -12.90
N ALA A 146 0.48 11.55 -12.04
CA ALA A 146 -0.88 11.83 -12.49
C ALA A 146 -0.97 13.12 -13.32
N LEU A 147 -0.13 14.12 -13.05
CA LEU A 147 -0.01 15.33 -13.89
C LEU A 147 0.55 15.02 -15.29
N GLU A 148 1.19 13.87 -15.46
CA GLU A 148 1.75 13.38 -16.72
C GLU A 148 0.92 12.25 -17.35
N ASP A 149 -0.37 12.17 -16.99
CA ASP A 149 -1.35 11.22 -17.52
C ASP A 149 -1.03 9.73 -17.26
N TYR A 150 -0.26 9.43 -16.22
CA TYR A 150 -0.08 8.05 -15.77
C TYR A 150 -1.23 7.63 -14.84
N TRP A 151 -1.70 6.39 -14.99
CA TRP A 151 -2.64 5.80 -14.05
C TRP A 151 -1.89 5.20 -12.87
N VAL A 152 -1.95 5.88 -11.72
CA VAL A 152 -1.17 5.53 -10.53
C VAL A 152 -2.05 5.40 -9.31
N ILE A 153 -1.79 4.38 -8.48
CA ILE A 153 -2.50 4.14 -7.23
C ILE A 153 -1.47 3.88 -6.12
N ASP A 154 -1.52 4.69 -5.07
CA ASP A 154 -0.80 4.42 -3.82
C ASP A 154 -1.55 3.33 -3.03
N ILE A 155 -0.92 2.17 -2.92
CA ILE A 155 -1.48 0.97 -2.29
C ILE A 155 -0.80 0.62 -0.95
N GLY A 156 0.20 1.40 -0.52
CA GLY A 156 0.81 1.30 0.81
C GLY A 156 0.99 -0.13 1.35
N HIS A 157 0.40 -0.42 2.51
CA HIS A 157 0.48 -1.72 3.19
C HIS A 157 -0.64 -2.70 2.84
N VAL A 158 -1.27 -2.58 1.67
CA VAL A 158 -2.41 -3.44 1.27
C VAL A 158 -2.08 -4.94 1.38
N ASP A 159 -0.86 -5.32 1.02
CA ASP A 159 -0.41 -6.72 1.03
C ASP A 159 -0.26 -7.28 2.44
N LEU A 160 0.33 -6.50 3.36
CA LEU A 160 0.44 -6.92 4.76
C LEU A 160 -0.94 -7.12 5.39
N GLU A 161 -1.88 -6.21 5.12
CA GLU A 161 -3.26 -6.36 5.61
C GLU A 161 -3.96 -7.55 4.97
N TYR A 162 -3.68 -7.85 3.70
CA TYR A 162 -4.17 -9.03 3.03
C TYR A 162 -3.59 -10.33 3.61
N MET A 163 -2.30 -10.36 3.90
CA MET A 163 -1.63 -11.49 4.55
C MET A 163 -2.19 -11.77 5.95
N TRP A 164 -2.42 -10.71 6.74
CA TRP A 164 -3.08 -10.84 8.04
C TRP A 164 -4.52 -11.32 7.91
N TYR A 165 -5.25 -10.86 6.89
CA TYR A 165 -6.59 -11.36 6.58
C TYR A 165 -6.58 -12.86 6.27
N LEU A 166 -5.72 -13.32 5.36
CA LEU A 166 -5.60 -14.74 4.99
C LEU A 166 -5.26 -15.63 6.19
N ARG A 167 -4.45 -15.12 7.14
CA ARG A 167 -4.05 -15.83 8.36
C ARG A 167 -5.06 -15.75 9.50
N GLY A 168 -6.15 -14.98 9.35
CA GLY A 168 -7.08 -14.73 10.44
C GLY A 168 -6.44 -14.02 11.64
N ALA A 169 -5.44 -13.17 11.41
CA ALA A 169 -4.63 -12.57 12.47
C ALA A 169 -5.47 -11.66 13.39
N LYS A 170 -5.15 -11.70 14.68
CA LYS A 170 -5.79 -10.85 15.71
C LYS A 170 -4.97 -9.61 16.05
N GLU A 171 -3.70 -9.60 15.65
CA GLU A 171 -2.74 -8.55 15.91
C GLU A 171 -1.72 -8.46 14.77
N LYS A 172 -0.89 -7.42 14.78
CA LYS A 172 0.14 -7.20 13.77
C LYS A 172 1.29 -8.17 14.00
N THR A 173 1.29 -9.27 13.26
CA THR A 173 2.32 -10.30 13.34
C THR A 173 3.35 -10.14 12.22
N PRO A 174 4.61 -10.54 12.45
CA PRO A 174 5.62 -10.52 11.40
C PRO A 174 5.26 -11.49 10.26
N VAL A 175 5.81 -11.21 9.08
CA VAL A 175 5.62 -12.00 7.86
C VAL A 175 6.99 -12.43 7.35
N ASP A 176 7.19 -13.74 7.16
CA ASP A 176 8.45 -14.27 6.63
C ASP A 176 8.77 -13.67 5.26
N GLY A 177 10.02 -13.23 5.09
CA GLY A 177 10.47 -12.66 3.83
C GLY A 177 9.96 -11.24 3.55
N SER A 178 9.24 -10.57 4.45
CA SER A 178 8.81 -9.18 4.25
C SER A 178 9.10 -8.31 5.46
N LEU A 179 9.41 -7.04 5.22
CA LEU A 179 9.60 -6.04 6.26
C LEU A 179 8.24 -5.61 6.81
N VAL A 180 8.04 -5.75 8.12
CA VAL A 180 6.81 -5.34 8.81
C VAL A 180 7.18 -4.32 9.88
N ASN A 181 7.11 -3.03 9.53
CA ASN A 181 7.50 -1.95 10.45
C ASN A 181 6.59 -1.86 11.69
N GLU A 182 5.36 -2.38 11.62
CA GLU A 182 4.39 -2.30 12.71
C GLU A 182 4.31 -3.53 13.61
N SER A 183 5.20 -4.52 13.46
CA SER A 183 5.31 -5.66 14.39
C SER A 183 6.47 -5.46 15.38
N GLU A 184 6.31 -5.98 16.60
CA GLU A 184 7.36 -5.88 17.64
C GLU A 184 8.61 -6.71 17.32
N LYS A 185 8.45 -7.72 16.46
CA LYS A 185 9.52 -8.63 16.03
C LYS A 185 9.59 -8.60 14.51
N GLN A 186 10.78 -8.88 13.98
CA GLN A 186 11.03 -9.05 12.55
C GLN A 186 11.55 -10.47 12.32
N LEU A 187 10.97 -11.19 11.36
CA LEU A 187 11.46 -12.51 10.93
C LEU A 187 12.56 -12.35 9.88
N SER A 188 13.12 -13.49 9.44
CA SER A 188 14.12 -13.49 8.37
C SER A 188 13.60 -12.75 7.14
N LEU A 189 14.42 -11.86 6.60
CA LEU A 189 14.17 -11.19 5.32
C LEU A 189 14.61 -12.06 4.13
N GLU A 190 15.06 -13.30 4.36
CA GLU A 190 15.27 -14.23 3.27
C GLU A 190 13.94 -14.61 2.63
N ILE A 191 13.89 -14.54 1.31
CA ILE A 191 12.72 -14.98 0.56
C ILE A 191 12.71 -16.52 0.51
N PRO A 192 11.59 -17.18 0.85
CA PRO A 192 11.49 -18.63 0.73
C PRO A 192 11.81 -19.12 -0.68
N GLU A 193 12.51 -20.25 -0.78
CA GLU A 193 13.07 -20.78 -2.05
C GLU A 193 12.00 -20.88 -3.15
N GLN A 194 10.81 -21.37 -2.79
CA GLN A 194 9.68 -21.54 -3.71
C GLN A 194 9.20 -20.22 -4.36
N TYR A 195 9.49 -19.07 -3.76
CA TYR A 195 9.08 -17.77 -4.27
C TYR A 195 10.19 -16.99 -4.96
N LYS A 196 11.46 -17.44 -4.84
CA LYS A 196 12.63 -16.73 -5.39
C LYS A 196 12.46 -16.47 -6.88
N ASN A 197 12.15 -17.50 -7.65
CA ASN A 197 12.04 -17.36 -9.11
C ASN A 197 10.94 -16.35 -9.50
N LYS A 198 9.72 -16.49 -8.96
CA LYS A 198 8.59 -15.56 -9.22
C LYS A 198 8.97 -14.11 -8.86
N TYR A 199 9.62 -13.90 -7.71
CA TYR A 199 10.01 -12.57 -7.28
C TYR A 199 11.14 -11.98 -8.15
N PHE A 200 12.28 -12.67 -8.29
CA PHE A 200 13.45 -12.14 -8.98
C PHE A 200 13.20 -11.94 -10.49
N SER A 201 12.44 -12.83 -11.14
CA SER A 201 12.08 -12.67 -12.56
C SER A 201 11.16 -11.48 -12.83
N SER A 202 10.45 -10.99 -11.81
CA SER A 202 9.59 -9.81 -11.95
C SER A 202 10.34 -8.48 -11.78
N ILE A 203 11.57 -8.49 -11.28
CA ILE A 203 12.35 -7.26 -11.08
C ILE A 203 12.98 -6.81 -12.39
N ILE A 204 12.68 -5.58 -12.80
CA ILE A 204 13.25 -4.96 -14.01
C ILE A 204 14.27 -3.87 -13.72
N LYS A 205 14.26 -3.32 -12.49
CA LYS A 205 15.20 -2.28 -12.05
C LYS A 205 15.29 -2.28 -10.53
N GLU A 206 16.49 -2.02 -10.03
CA GLU A 206 16.77 -1.75 -8.61
C GLU A 206 17.48 -0.40 -8.48
N ILE A 207 17.08 0.37 -7.46
CA ILE A 207 17.51 1.73 -7.14
C ILE A 207 18.01 1.77 -5.68
#